data_AF-A0A0C2DH40-F1
#
_entry.id   AF-A0A0C2DH40-F1
#
_cell.length_a   1.000
_cell.length_b   1.000
_cell.length_c   1.000
_cell.angle_alpha   90.00
_cell.angle_beta   90.00
_cell.angle_gamma   90.00
#
_symmetry.space_group_name_H-M   'P 1'
#
loop_
_entity.id
_entity.type
_entity.pdbx_description
1 polymer ?
#
loop_
_entity_poly.entity_id
_entity_poly.type
_entity_poly.pdbx_seq_one_letter_code
_entity_poly.pdbx_strand_id
1 'polypeptide(L)'
;MSSAKTTTNHTTIKQWVEQRGGHPAHVKRTGDGDDDPGILRVDFPGYSGGKTLEKISWTEFFEKFESSELAFLYQDEPDSRFSKLISRANMDEEDQDEDQKEDELEDALALLESQHREVEALFERIGKSGSARQKSKLFAELADQLAAHAKIEETIFYPAVCDDDTSALLHEAVEDHLKAKRVLAELLEIDALAAKFTAKLAKLEQMVREHVKEEETQLFAQVRELEGVDLNALGKRMRRRFKQLIADEPRTKVPSETDAAAELPC
;
A
#
# COMPACT_ATOMS: atom_id res chain seq x y z
N MET A 1 -8.79 6.84 9.20
CA MET A 1 -7.78 7.36 8.27
C MET A 1 -7.63 8.83 8.56
N SER A 2 -6.47 9.29 9.06
CA SER A 2 -6.20 10.72 9.18
C SER A 2 -5.61 11.20 7.86
N SER A 3 -6.36 12.07 7.19
CA SER A 3 -5.95 12.70 5.93
C SER A 3 -4.99 13.86 6.26
N ALA A 4 -3.91 13.97 5.47
CA ALA A 4 -3.00 15.10 5.56
C ALA A 4 -3.72 16.38 5.12
N LYS A 5 -3.38 17.52 5.75
CA LYS A 5 -3.94 18.84 5.45
C LYS A 5 -2.87 19.73 4.86
N THR A 6 -3.27 20.59 3.93
CA THR A 6 -2.39 21.58 3.31
C THR A 6 -2.77 22.99 3.76
N THR A 7 -1.80 23.83 4.05
CA THR A 7 -2.02 25.25 4.39
C THR A 7 -0.90 26.15 3.88
N THR A 8 -1.25 27.38 3.55
CA THR A 8 -0.30 28.49 3.30
C THR A 8 -0.31 29.51 4.44
N ASN A 9 -1.13 29.30 5.48
CA ASN A 9 -1.26 30.25 6.58
C ASN A 9 -0.05 30.19 7.52
N HIS A 10 0.78 31.24 7.52
CA HIS A 10 1.99 31.33 8.33
C HIS A 10 1.76 31.13 9.83
N THR A 11 0.63 31.63 10.35
CA THR A 11 0.29 31.50 11.77
C THR A 11 0.00 30.03 12.11
N THR A 12 -0.75 29.34 11.25
CA THR A 12 -1.05 27.91 11.41
C THR A 12 0.24 27.07 11.37
N ILE A 13 1.11 27.31 10.38
CA ILE A 13 2.38 26.58 10.23
C ILE A 13 3.25 26.77 11.47
N LYS A 14 3.44 28.02 11.90
CA LYS A 14 4.25 28.35 13.06
C LYS A 14 3.74 27.67 14.32
N GLN A 15 2.44 27.79 14.61
CA GLN A 15 1.84 27.17 15.79
C GLN A 15 1.96 25.65 15.78
N TRP A 16 1.71 25.02 14.61
CA TRP A 16 1.77 23.57 14.48
C TRP A 16 3.19 23.02 14.73
N VAL A 17 4.21 23.69 14.18
CA VAL A 17 5.62 23.32 14.34
C VAL A 17 6.10 23.54 15.78
N GLU A 18 5.82 24.70 16.37
CA GLU A 18 6.26 25.05 17.73
C GLU A 18 5.61 24.17 18.79
N GLN A 19 4.32 23.81 18.63
CA GLN A 19 3.62 22.89 19.53
C GLN A 19 4.29 21.51 19.60
N ARG A 20 4.98 21.10 18.53
CA ARG A 20 5.70 19.83 18.42
C ARG A 20 7.20 19.96 18.73
N GLY A 21 7.61 21.12 19.25
CA GLY A 21 8.98 21.42 19.63
C GLY A 21 9.93 21.62 18.45
N GLY A 22 9.40 21.77 17.22
CA GLY A 22 10.21 21.97 16.02
C GLY A 22 10.58 23.44 15.81
N HIS A 23 11.48 23.68 14.85
CA HIS A 23 11.83 25.02 14.39
C HIS A 23 12.15 25.02 12.89
N PRO A 24 12.04 26.18 12.20
CA PRO A 24 12.43 26.29 10.81
C PRO A 24 13.94 26.09 10.66
N ALA A 25 14.31 25.43 9.57
CA ALA A 25 15.68 25.13 9.22
C ALA A 25 15.84 25.13 7.69
N HIS A 26 17.09 25.12 7.24
CA HIS A 26 17.42 24.92 5.84
C HIS A 26 18.58 23.93 5.70
N VAL A 27 18.71 23.34 4.52
CA VAL A 27 19.80 22.42 4.20
C VAL A 27 21.05 23.20 3.83
N LYS A 28 22.14 22.94 4.55
CA LYS A 28 23.45 23.55 4.28
C LYS A 28 23.87 23.31 2.83
N ARG A 29 24.46 24.32 2.18
CA ARG A 29 25.04 24.27 0.82
C ARG A 29 24.04 24.04 -0.33
N THR A 30 22.77 24.41 -0.16
CA THR A 30 21.75 24.34 -1.22
C THR A 30 21.22 25.70 -1.69
N GLY A 31 21.70 26.80 -1.11
CA GLY A 31 21.36 28.16 -1.52
C GLY A 31 22.50 28.82 -2.31
N ASP A 32 22.13 29.74 -3.21
CA ASP A 32 23.07 30.57 -3.98
C ASP A 32 23.40 31.88 -3.22
N GLY A 33 24.31 31.80 -2.23
CA GLY A 33 24.82 32.96 -1.48
C GLY A 33 24.08 33.30 -0.17
N ASP A 34 24.39 34.46 0.43
CA ASP A 34 23.87 34.88 1.75
C ASP A 34 22.36 35.21 1.76
N ASP A 35 21.75 35.49 0.60
CA ASP A 35 20.34 35.89 0.46
C ASP A 35 19.39 34.73 0.07
N ASP A 36 19.92 33.50 -0.10
CA ASP A 36 19.10 32.32 -0.37
C ASP A 36 19.36 31.22 0.67
N PRO A 37 18.41 30.92 1.58
CA PRO A 37 18.55 29.82 2.52
C PRO A 37 18.55 28.44 1.82
N GLY A 38 18.19 28.35 0.54
CA GLY A 38 18.16 27.08 -0.19
C GLY A 38 16.95 26.23 0.18
N ILE A 39 17.15 24.91 0.35
CA ILE A 39 16.04 23.98 0.61
C ILE A 39 15.55 24.12 2.06
N LEU A 40 14.31 24.60 2.22
CA LEU A 40 13.64 24.73 3.50
C LEU A 40 13.26 23.36 4.11
N ARG A 41 13.35 23.28 5.44
CA ARG A 41 12.97 22.13 6.27
C ARG A 41 12.41 22.59 7.62
N VAL A 42 11.69 21.69 8.30
CA VAL A 42 11.36 21.82 9.71
C VAL A 42 12.19 20.80 10.48
N ASP A 43 12.96 21.26 11.45
CA ASP A 43 13.77 20.40 12.31
C ASP A 43 13.00 20.10 13.61
N PHE A 44 13.00 18.84 14.03
CA PHE A 44 12.32 18.36 15.23
C PHE A 44 13.31 17.66 16.17
N PRO A 45 13.15 17.80 17.50
CA PRO A 45 14.03 17.17 18.47
C PRO A 45 14.03 15.64 18.33
N GLY A 46 15.24 15.07 18.29
CA GLY A 46 15.47 13.62 18.14
C GLY A 46 15.64 13.15 16.68
N TYR A 47 15.60 14.05 15.69
CA TYR A 47 15.89 13.72 14.30
C TYR A 47 17.41 13.68 14.03
N SER A 48 17.87 12.70 13.24
CA SER A 48 19.29 12.41 12.98
C SER A 48 19.96 13.36 11.96
N GLY A 49 19.31 14.47 11.58
CA GLY A 49 19.76 15.44 10.59
C GLY A 49 20.67 16.58 11.09
N GLY A 50 21.05 16.59 12.38
CA GLY A 50 21.72 17.73 13.03
C GLY A 50 23.08 18.17 12.45
N LYS A 51 23.62 17.48 11.43
CA LYS A 51 24.84 17.89 10.71
C LYS A 51 24.57 18.61 9.38
N THR A 52 23.37 18.49 8.81
CA THR A 52 23.01 19.01 7.48
C THR A 52 22.00 20.15 7.53
N LEU A 53 21.35 20.36 8.67
CA LEU A 53 20.38 21.43 8.88
C LEU A 53 21.00 22.60 9.66
N GLU A 54 20.68 23.81 9.24
CA GLU A 54 20.98 25.06 9.94
C GLU A 54 19.67 25.73 10.32
N LYS A 55 19.59 26.22 11.57
CA LYS A 55 18.41 26.91 12.08
C LYS A 55 18.34 28.31 11.48
N ILE A 56 17.17 28.67 10.96
CA ILE A 56 16.87 30.03 10.45
C ILE A 56 15.72 30.64 11.26
N SER A 57 15.49 31.94 11.07
CA SER A 57 14.33 32.62 11.64
C SER A 57 13.04 32.25 10.89
N TRP A 58 11.90 32.43 11.56
CA TRP A 58 10.60 32.32 10.90
C TRP A 58 10.41 33.35 9.78
N THR A 59 11.04 34.52 9.89
CA THR A 59 10.99 35.55 8.87
C THR A 59 11.66 35.07 7.58
N GLU A 60 12.92 34.61 7.66
CA GLU A 60 13.66 34.07 6.51
C GLU A 60 12.96 32.85 5.91
N PHE A 61 12.42 31.98 6.77
CA PHE A 61 11.65 30.81 6.34
C PHE A 61 10.42 31.22 5.52
N PHE A 62 9.61 32.18 5.99
CA PHE A 62 8.40 32.58 5.27
C PHE A 62 8.70 33.43 4.03
N GLU A 63 9.76 34.24 4.04
CA GLU A 63 10.22 34.95 2.83
C GLU A 63 10.60 33.98 1.71
N LYS A 64 11.37 32.92 2.04
CA LYS A 64 11.68 31.85 1.07
C LYS A 64 10.45 31.01 0.70
N PHE A 65 9.57 30.73 1.66
CA PHE A 65 8.32 29.99 1.44
C PHE A 65 7.39 30.70 0.45
N GLU A 66 7.27 32.03 0.55
CA GLU A 66 6.47 32.82 -0.38
C GLU A 66 7.14 32.95 -1.75
N SER A 67 8.44 33.31 -1.78
CA SER A 67 9.16 33.49 -3.05
C SER A 67 9.31 32.20 -3.85
N SER A 68 9.29 31.04 -3.18
CA SER A 68 9.33 29.72 -3.81
C SER A 68 7.93 29.13 -4.03
N GLU A 69 6.88 29.91 -3.78
CA GLU A 69 5.48 29.52 -3.93
C GLU A 69 5.17 28.17 -3.26
N LEU A 70 5.50 28.01 -1.98
CA LEU A 70 5.34 26.75 -1.25
C LEU A 70 4.04 26.69 -0.44
N ALA A 71 3.59 25.47 -0.17
CA ALA A 71 2.53 25.13 0.77
C ALA A 71 3.06 24.13 1.81
N PHE A 72 2.44 24.13 2.99
CA PHE A 72 2.80 23.26 4.09
C PHE A 72 1.78 22.12 4.22
N LEU A 73 2.22 20.91 3.90
CA LEU A 73 1.48 19.67 4.08
C LEU A 73 1.80 19.11 5.46
N TYR A 74 0.79 18.79 6.26
CA TYR A 74 0.96 18.28 7.63
C TYR A 74 -0.16 17.35 8.05
N GLN A 75 0.11 16.44 8.98
CA GLN A 75 -0.93 15.63 9.60
C GLN A 75 -1.48 16.29 10.86
N ASP A 76 -2.80 16.42 10.94
CA ASP A 76 -3.51 17.00 12.09
C ASP A 76 -3.81 15.94 13.17
N GLU A 77 -2.77 15.19 13.55
CA GLU A 77 -2.80 14.23 14.66
C GLU A 77 -1.93 14.72 15.83
N PRO A 78 -2.30 14.42 17.09
CA PRO A 78 -1.61 14.95 18.27
C PRO A 78 -0.11 14.61 18.32
N ASP A 79 0.28 13.41 17.88
CA ASP A 79 1.66 12.91 18.00
C ASP A 79 2.43 12.88 16.67
N SER A 80 1.79 13.25 15.56
CA SER A 80 2.45 13.21 14.24
C SER A 80 3.35 14.43 14.04
N ARG A 81 4.57 14.18 13.55
CA ARG A 81 5.54 15.20 13.12
C ARG A 81 5.68 15.21 11.59
N PHE A 82 4.85 14.45 10.89
CA PHE A 82 4.88 14.40 9.45
C PHE A 82 4.52 15.77 8.89
N SER A 83 5.48 16.38 8.20
CA SER A 83 5.27 17.59 7.43
C SER A 83 6.17 17.62 6.21
N LYS A 84 5.66 18.18 5.11
CA LYS A 84 6.37 18.42 3.86
C LYS A 84 6.12 19.84 3.39
N LEU A 85 7.12 20.41 2.71
CA LEU A 85 6.97 21.65 1.95
C LEU A 85 6.83 21.26 0.48
N ILE A 86 5.72 21.67 -0.11
CA ILE A 86 5.29 21.26 -1.45
C ILE A 86 5.06 22.51 -2.29
N SER A 87 5.11 22.40 -3.62
CA SER A 87 4.82 23.55 -4.50
C SER A 87 3.33 23.91 -4.43
N ARG A 88 2.98 25.20 -4.45
CA ARG A 88 1.59 25.68 -4.52
C ARG A 88 0.89 25.21 -5.79
N ALA A 89 1.63 25.05 -6.88
CA ALA A 89 1.11 24.47 -8.12
C ALA A 89 0.59 23.03 -7.93
N ASN A 90 1.13 22.32 -6.94
CA ASN A 90 0.78 20.94 -6.64
C ASN A 90 -0.31 20.82 -5.55
N MET A 91 -0.85 21.94 -5.04
CA MET A 91 -1.88 21.94 -4.00
C MET A 91 -3.17 21.23 -4.41
N ASP A 92 -3.47 21.18 -5.71
CA ASP A 92 -4.64 20.51 -6.28
C ASP A 92 -4.32 19.08 -6.79
N GLU A 93 -3.07 18.64 -6.76
CA GLU A 93 -2.59 17.40 -7.40
C GLU A 93 -1.98 16.36 -6.43
N GLU A 94 -1.62 16.74 -5.20
CA GLU A 94 -0.79 15.90 -4.32
C GLU A 94 -1.52 14.92 -3.36
N ASP A 95 -2.84 14.73 -3.48
CA ASP A 95 -3.44 13.47 -3.02
C ASP A 95 -3.21 12.33 -4.06
N GLN A 96 -2.64 12.63 -5.23
CA GLN A 96 -2.51 11.68 -6.35
C GLN A 96 -1.06 11.36 -6.77
N ASP A 97 -0.04 12.10 -6.32
CA ASP A 97 1.29 12.07 -6.96
C ASP A 97 2.33 11.11 -6.32
N GLU A 98 2.21 10.75 -5.04
CA GLU A 98 3.02 9.64 -4.46
C GLU A 98 2.52 8.29 -4.96
N ASP A 99 1.20 8.14 -5.11
CA ASP A 99 0.56 6.98 -5.72
C ASP A 99 0.93 6.83 -7.22
N GLN A 100 1.12 7.95 -7.93
CA GLN A 100 1.46 7.93 -9.36
C GLN A 100 2.91 7.49 -9.66
N LYS A 101 3.88 7.79 -8.79
CA LYS A 101 5.28 7.32 -8.97
C LYS A 101 5.46 5.83 -8.66
N GLU A 102 4.70 5.29 -7.71
CA GLU A 102 4.59 3.83 -7.54
C GLU A 102 3.78 3.20 -8.70
N ASP A 103 2.80 3.90 -9.29
CA ASP A 103 2.03 3.50 -10.50
C ASP A 103 2.88 3.38 -11.78
N GLU A 104 4.06 3.97 -11.85
CA GLU A 104 4.88 3.93 -13.08
C GLU A 104 5.92 2.82 -13.13
N LEU A 105 6.28 2.18 -12.01
CA LEU A 105 7.46 1.31 -11.94
C LEU A 105 7.19 -0.17 -11.69
N GLU A 106 5.95 -0.57 -11.40
CA GLU A 106 5.61 -1.94 -11.06
C GLU A 106 4.52 -2.48 -12.02
N ASP A 107 4.91 -3.46 -12.83
CA ASP A 107 4.02 -4.15 -13.76
C ASP A 107 3.08 -5.13 -13.03
N ALA A 108 2.17 -5.78 -13.77
CA ALA A 108 1.20 -6.72 -13.20
C ALA A 108 1.85 -7.88 -12.41
N LEU A 109 2.99 -8.41 -12.88
CA LEU A 109 3.65 -9.54 -12.23
C LEU A 109 4.35 -9.07 -10.95
N ALA A 110 5.06 -7.94 -11.02
CA ALA A 110 5.71 -7.36 -9.86
C ALA A 110 4.70 -6.96 -8.77
N LEU A 111 3.52 -6.44 -9.17
CA LEU A 111 2.40 -6.16 -8.25
C LEU A 111 1.92 -7.43 -7.53
N LEU A 112 1.68 -8.52 -8.26
CA LEU A 112 1.23 -9.79 -7.67
C LEU A 112 2.30 -10.37 -6.75
N GLU A 113 3.56 -10.42 -7.19
CA GLU A 113 4.71 -10.86 -6.38
C GLU A 113 4.79 -10.05 -5.06
N SER A 114 4.64 -8.72 -5.12
CA SER A 114 4.61 -7.85 -3.95
C SER A 114 3.47 -8.22 -2.98
N GLN A 115 2.26 -8.42 -3.50
CA GLN A 115 1.10 -8.85 -2.72
C GLN A 115 1.30 -10.23 -2.08
N HIS A 116 1.95 -11.18 -2.77
CA HIS A 116 2.29 -12.48 -2.21
C HIS A 116 3.21 -12.34 -0.99
N ARG A 117 4.24 -11.49 -1.07
CA ARG A 117 5.15 -11.24 0.05
C ARG A 117 4.44 -10.57 1.22
N GLU A 118 3.50 -9.67 0.97
CA GLU A 118 2.68 -9.04 2.01
C GLU A 118 1.79 -10.07 2.74
N VAL A 119 1.13 -10.95 1.99
CA VAL A 119 0.30 -12.03 2.52
C VAL A 119 1.11 -13.01 3.37
N GLU A 120 2.29 -13.43 2.89
CA GLU A 120 3.22 -14.26 3.68
C GLU A 120 3.63 -13.59 5.00
N ALA A 121 3.98 -12.30 4.94
CA ALA A 121 4.33 -11.53 6.13
C ALA A 121 3.15 -11.42 7.11
N LEU A 122 1.91 -11.33 6.62
CA LEU A 122 0.71 -11.34 7.45
C LEU A 122 0.51 -12.68 8.17
N PHE A 123 0.66 -13.81 7.48
CA PHE A 123 0.62 -15.13 8.12
C PHE A 123 1.63 -15.24 9.27
N GLU A 124 2.89 -14.82 9.03
CA GLU A 124 3.91 -14.81 10.07
C GLU A 124 3.54 -13.93 11.28
N ARG A 125 3.05 -12.71 11.01
CA ARG A 125 2.64 -11.76 12.06
C ARG A 125 1.48 -12.31 12.90
N ILE A 126 0.52 -12.98 12.27
CA ILE A 126 -0.60 -13.64 12.95
C ILE A 126 -0.09 -14.79 13.83
N GLY A 127 0.82 -15.62 13.33
CA GLY A 127 1.42 -16.73 14.07
C GLY A 127 2.22 -16.28 15.29
N LYS A 128 2.88 -15.12 15.21
CA LYS A 128 3.68 -14.51 16.30
C LYS A 128 2.83 -13.68 17.29
N SER A 129 1.55 -13.43 16.99
CA SER A 129 0.70 -12.57 17.82
C SER A 129 0.31 -13.22 19.15
N GLY A 130 0.65 -12.54 20.27
CA GLY A 130 0.34 -13.01 21.62
C GLY A 130 -1.03 -12.56 22.17
N SER A 131 -1.78 -11.70 21.47
CA SER A 131 -3.08 -11.21 21.93
C SER A 131 -4.22 -11.47 20.94
N ALA A 132 -5.41 -11.76 21.48
CA ALA A 132 -6.64 -12.02 20.71
C ALA A 132 -7.00 -10.86 19.77
N ARG A 133 -6.93 -9.63 20.30
CA ARG A 133 -7.30 -8.42 19.59
C ARG A 133 -6.38 -8.16 18.40
N GLN A 134 -5.07 -8.30 18.61
CA GLN A 134 -4.09 -8.14 17.53
C GLN A 134 -4.25 -9.22 16.48
N LYS A 135 -4.44 -10.48 16.90
CA LYS A 135 -4.64 -11.61 15.99
C LYS A 135 -5.88 -11.42 15.12
N SER A 136 -6.99 -10.97 15.71
CA SER A 136 -8.23 -10.68 14.99
C SER A 136 -8.08 -9.53 13.99
N LYS A 137 -7.36 -8.46 14.37
CA LYS A 137 -7.08 -7.34 13.47
C LYS A 137 -6.23 -7.77 12.27
N LEU A 138 -5.14 -8.50 12.52
CA LEU A 138 -4.25 -8.99 11.47
C LEU A 138 -4.95 -10.01 10.57
N PHE A 139 -5.82 -10.85 11.14
CA PHE A 139 -6.61 -11.79 10.35
C PHE A 139 -7.62 -11.07 9.45
N ALA A 140 -8.28 -10.01 9.93
CA ALA A 140 -9.16 -9.21 9.08
C ALA A 140 -8.39 -8.59 7.89
N GLU A 141 -7.19 -8.05 8.16
CA GLU A 141 -6.27 -7.53 7.13
C GLU A 141 -5.89 -8.62 6.12
N LEU A 142 -5.47 -9.80 6.58
CA LEU A 142 -5.19 -10.96 5.71
C LEU A 142 -6.40 -11.37 4.87
N ALA A 143 -7.59 -11.42 5.46
CA ALA A 143 -8.81 -11.83 4.78
C ALA A 143 -9.19 -10.84 3.67
N ASP A 144 -9.03 -9.53 3.91
CA ASP A 144 -9.27 -8.51 2.90
C ASP A 144 -8.24 -8.59 1.76
N GLN A 145 -6.96 -8.79 2.09
CA GLN A 145 -5.88 -8.93 1.12
C GLN A 145 -6.10 -10.14 0.21
N LEU A 146 -6.33 -11.33 0.77
CA LEU A 146 -6.62 -12.54 0.00
C LEU A 146 -7.87 -12.40 -0.88
N ALA A 147 -8.95 -11.80 -0.35
CA ALA A 147 -10.18 -11.61 -1.10
C ALA A 147 -9.99 -10.62 -2.26
N ALA A 148 -9.28 -9.51 -2.03
CA ALA A 148 -9.01 -8.52 -3.07
C ALA A 148 -8.06 -9.06 -4.14
N HIS A 149 -7.03 -9.80 -3.74
CA HIS A 149 -6.03 -10.42 -4.61
C HIS A 149 -6.67 -11.44 -5.56
N ALA A 150 -7.34 -12.46 -5.02
CA ALA A 150 -8.04 -13.44 -5.84
C ALA A 150 -9.05 -12.76 -6.80
N LYS A 151 -9.71 -11.69 -6.36
CA LYS A 151 -10.67 -10.96 -7.21
C LYS A 151 -10.01 -10.24 -8.38
N ILE A 152 -8.87 -9.58 -8.19
CA ILE A 152 -8.16 -8.93 -9.31
C ILE A 152 -7.57 -9.97 -10.25
N GLU A 153 -7.18 -11.14 -9.75
CA GLU A 153 -6.69 -12.21 -10.62
C GLU A 153 -7.80 -12.77 -11.49
N GLU A 154 -8.88 -13.23 -10.86
CA GLU A 154 -10.04 -13.84 -11.51
C GLU A 154 -10.73 -12.91 -12.52
N THR A 155 -10.74 -11.59 -12.27
CA THR A 155 -11.53 -10.64 -13.08
C THR A 155 -10.70 -9.77 -14.01
N ILE A 156 -9.38 -9.69 -13.81
CA ILE A 156 -8.51 -8.79 -14.55
C ILE A 156 -7.28 -9.51 -15.11
N PHE A 157 -6.52 -10.22 -14.27
CA PHE A 157 -5.25 -10.83 -14.70
C PHE A 157 -5.48 -12.07 -15.55
N TYR A 158 -6.15 -13.10 -15.01
CA TYR A 158 -6.38 -14.37 -15.70
C TYR A 158 -7.08 -14.18 -17.05
N PRO A 159 -8.15 -13.36 -17.19
CA PRO A 159 -8.75 -13.12 -18.51
C PRO A 159 -7.81 -12.43 -19.51
N ALA A 160 -6.83 -11.65 -19.05
CA ALA A 160 -5.89 -10.94 -19.91
C ALA A 160 -4.72 -11.79 -20.38
N VAL A 161 -4.39 -12.85 -19.64
CA VAL A 161 -3.29 -13.78 -19.95
C VAL A 161 -3.80 -15.17 -20.36
N CYS A 162 -5.09 -15.28 -20.59
CA CYS A 162 -5.77 -16.49 -21.00
C CYS A 162 -5.44 -16.80 -22.47
N ASP A 163 -4.66 -17.86 -22.64
CA ASP A 163 -4.16 -18.37 -23.91
C ASP A 163 -4.11 -19.91 -23.86
N ASP A 164 -3.87 -20.57 -25.00
CA ASP A 164 -3.81 -22.03 -25.09
C ASP A 164 -2.72 -22.61 -24.15
N ASP A 165 -1.58 -21.93 -24.04
CA ASP A 165 -0.46 -22.39 -23.20
C ASP A 165 -0.70 -22.20 -21.70
N THR A 166 -1.48 -21.19 -21.30
CA THR A 166 -1.74 -20.85 -19.89
C THR A 166 -3.04 -21.44 -19.35
N SER A 167 -4.00 -21.82 -20.21
CA SER A 167 -5.36 -22.24 -19.84
C SER A 167 -5.40 -23.29 -18.72
N ALA A 168 -4.57 -24.34 -18.82
CA ALA A 168 -4.56 -25.40 -17.81
C ALA A 168 -4.15 -24.89 -16.41
N LEU A 169 -3.14 -24.03 -16.34
CA LEU A 169 -2.67 -23.43 -15.08
C LEU A 169 -3.72 -22.47 -14.51
N LEU A 170 -4.38 -21.70 -15.37
CA LEU A 170 -5.41 -20.75 -14.94
C LEU A 170 -6.66 -21.46 -14.38
N HIS A 171 -7.09 -22.56 -15.00
CA HIS A 171 -8.20 -23.38 -14.48
C HIS A 171 -7.86 -24.04 -13.15
N GLU A 172 -6.62 -24.50 -12.96
CA GLU A 172 -6.15 -25.00 -11.67
C GLU A 172 -6.13 -23.89 -10.61
N ALA A 173 -5.64 -22.70 -10.96
CA ALA A 173 -5.56 -21.55 -10.07
C ALA A 173 -6.94 -21.11 -9.54
N VAL A 174 -7.97 -21.02 -10.38
CA VAL A 174 -9.33 -20.65 -9.92
C VAL A 174 -10.00 -21.72 -9.04
N GLU A 175 -9.66 -23.00 -9.23
CA GLU A 175 -10.08 -24.08 -8.35
C GLU A 175 -9.38 -23.98 -6.98
N ASP A 176 -8.11 -23.61 -6.95
CA ASP A 176 -7.38 -23.36 -5.71
C ASP A 176 -7.89 -22.12 -4.98
N HIS A 177 -8.22 -21.06 -5.70
CA HIS A 177 -8.93 -19.90 -5.14
C HIS A 177 -10.23 -20.31 -4.48
N LEU A 178 -11.06 -21.13 -5.15
CA LEU A 178 -12.32 -21.61 -4.57
C LEU A 178 -12.10 -22.37 -3.26
N LYS A 179 -11.10 -23.27 -3.23
CA LYS A 179 -10.75 -24.03 -2.02
C LYS A 179 -10.27 -23.08 -0.91
N ALA A 180 -9.43 -22.10 -1.22
CA ALA A 180 -8.92 -21.12 -0.26
C ALA A 180 -10.05 -20.23 0.28
N LYS A 181 -10.94 -19.72 -0.57
CA LYS A 181 -12.14 -18.94 -0.20
C LYS A 181 -13.06 -19.71 0.75
N ARG A 182 -13.25 -21.02 0.55
CA ARG A 182 -14.02 -21.87 1.47
C ARG A 182 -13.40 -21.95 2.86
N VAL A 183 -12.09 -22.15 2.94
CA VAL A 183 -11.37 -22.17 4.24
C VAL A 183 -11.42 -20.79 4.89
N LEU A 184 -11.26 -19.72 4.11
CA LEU A 184 -11.35 -18.34 4.59
C LEU A 184 -12.75 -18.02 5.14
N ALA A 185 -13.82 -18.43 4.44
CA ALA A 185 -15.20 -18.28 4.89
C ALA A 185 -15.43 -18.98 6.24
N GLU A 186 -14.92 -20.20 6.41
CA GLU A 186 -15.00 -20.89 7.71
C GLU A 186 -14.23 -20.15 8.81
N LEU A 187 -13.04 -19.61 8.50
CA LEU A 187 -12.23 -18.86 9.46
C LEU A 187 -12.89 -17.56 9.92
N LEU A 188 -13.65 -16.89 9.05
CA LEU A 188 -14.41 -15.67 9.39
C LEU A 188 -15.48 -15.92 10.47
N GLU A 189 -15.97 -17.16 10.58
CA GLU A 189 -16.97 -17.59 11.57
C GLU A 189 -16.37 -18.17 12.86
N ILE A 190 -15.05 -18.31 12.94
CA ILE A 190 -14.37 -18.93 14.09
C ILE A 190 -13.69 -17.85 14.95
N ASP A 191 -13.87 -17.94 16.27
CA ASP A 191 -13.12 -17.13 17.22
C ASP A 191 -11.60 -17.32 17.06
N ALA A 192 -10.85 -16.22 16.89
CA ALA A 192 -9.41 -16.22 16.63
C ALA A 192 -8.56 -16.90 17.73
N LEU A 193 -9.10 -17.09 18.94
CA LEU A 193 -8.47 -17.81 20.04
C LEU A 193 -8.74 -19.31 20.04
N ALA A 194 -9.71 -19.79 19.27
CA ALA A 194 -10.04 -21.21 19.22
C ALA A 194 -8.88 -22.02 18.62
N ALA A 195 -8.61 -23.21 19.16
CA ALA A 195 -7.61 -24.12 18.59
C ALA A 195 -7.93 -24.48 17.12
N LYS A 196 -9.22 -24.57 16.79
CA LYS A 196 -9.70 -24.79 15.41
C LYS A 196 -9.31 -23.67 14.46
N PHE A 197 -9.28 -22.41 14.93
CA PHE A 197 -8.82 -21.27 14.13
C PHE A 197 -7.36 -21.45 13.73
N THR A 198 -6.49 -21.73 14.69
CA THR A 198 -5.05 -21.93 14.43
C THR A 198 -4.81 -23.07 13.45
N ALA A 199 -5.52 -24.20 13.58
CA ALA A 199 -5.39 -25.33 12.65
C ALA A 199 -5.85 -24.98 11.23
N LYS A 200 -6.99 -24.29 11.08
CA LYS A 200 -7.48 -23.87 9.76
C LYS A 200 -6.63 -22.78 9.13
N LEU A 201 -6.11 -21.85 9.92
CA LEU A 201 -5.20 -20.82 9.45
C LEU A 201 -3.92 -21.44 8.87
N ALA A 202 -3.34 -22.42 9.55
CA ALA A 202 -2.17 -23.16 9.04
C ALA A 202 -2.49 -23.91 7.74
N LYS A 203 -3.72 -24.44 7.60
CA LYS A 203 -4.15 -25.08 6.35
C LYS A 203 -4.30 -24.06 5.21
N LEU A 204 -4.90 -22.91 5.49
CA LEU A 204 -5.01 -21.81 4.51
C LEU A 204 -3.61 -21.34 4.07
N GLU A 205 -2.70 -21.13 5.03
CA GLU A 205 -1.32 -20.73 4.75
C GLU A 205 -0.61 -21.73 3.83
N GLN A 206 -0.76 -23.03 4.07
CA GLN A 206 -0.19 -24.06 3.19
C GLN A 206 -0.74 -23.95 1.76
N MET A 207 -2.06 -23.83 1.61
CA MET A 207 -2.70 -23.73 0.29
C MET A 207 -2.24 -22.50 -0.47
N VAL A 208 -2.19 -21.34 0.19
CA VAL A 208 -1.72 -20.09 -0.41
C VAL A 208 -0.25 -20.20 -0.83
N ARG A 209 0.62 -20.79 0.00
CA ARG A 209 2.04 -20.99 -0.36
C ARG A 209 2.24 -21.93 -1.55
N GLU A 210 1.42 -22.98 -1.68
CA GLU A 210 1.45 -23.90 -2.81
C GLU A 210 1.02 -23.17 -4.09
N HIS A 211 -0.10 -22.46 -4.04
CA HIS A 211 -0.62 -21.64 -5.15
C HIS A 211 0.38 -20.57 -5.62
N VAL A 212 0.87 -19.71 -4.71
CA VAL A 212 1.86 -18.66 -5.02
C VAL A 212 3.11 -19.23 -5.70
N LYS A 213 3.57 -20.40 -5.25
CA LYS A 213 4.75 -21.05 -5.85
C LYS A 213 4.46 -21.48 -7.27
N GLU A 214 3.30 -22.09 -7.53
CA GLU A 214 2.92 -22.53 -8.88
C GLU A 214 2.77 -21.35 -9.83
N GLU A 215 2.13 -20.26 -9.38
CA GLU A 215 2.00 -19.05 -10.17
C GLU A 215 3.35 -18.42 -10.51
N GLU A 216 4.19 -18.13 -9.51
CA GLU A 216 5.45 -17.43 -9.74
C GLU A 216 6.46 -18.24 -10.56
N THR A 217 6.45 -19.57 -10.42
CA THR A 217 7.43 -20.44 -11.10
C THR A 217 6.96 -20.97 -12.44
N GLN A 218 5.65 -21.12 -12.66
CA GLN A 218 5.09 -21.69 -13.89
C GLN A 218 4.29 -20.66 -14.66
N LEU A 219 3.21 -20.13 -14.07
CA LEU A 219 2.32 -19.21 -14.78
C LEU A 219 3.05 -17.93 -15.20
N PHE A 220 3.75 -17.26 -14.28
CA PHE A 220 4.44 -16.00 -14.56
C PHE A 220 5.59 -16.18 -15.53
N ALA A 221 6.21 -17.36 -15.58
CA ALA A 221 7.21 -17.68 -16.59
C ALA A 221 6.59 -17.73 -17.99
N GLN A 222 5.40 -18.34 -18.14
CA GLN A 222 4.68 -18.36 -19.41
C GLN A 222 4.13 -16.99 -19.80
N VAL A 223 3.57 -16.24 -18.84
CA VAL A 223 3.03 -14.88 -19.09
C VAL A 223 4.10 -13.93 -19.63
N ARG A 224 5.36 -14.05 -19.19
CA ARG A 224 6.48 -13.23 -19.69
C ARG A 224 6.79 -13.47 -21.18
N GLU A 225 6.44 -14.64 -21.70
CA GLU A 225 6.65 -15.01 -23.11
C GLU A 225 5.43 -14.71 -24.00
N LEU A 226 4.29 -14.32 -23.41
CA LEU A 226 3.09 -13.98 -24.17
C LEU A 226 3.26 -12.67 -24.95
N GLU A 227 2.89 -12.71 -26.22
CA GLU A 227 2.81 -11.50 -27.05
C GLU A 227 1.46 -10.80 -26.87
N GLY A 228 1.44 -9.46 -27.00
CA GLY A 228 0.20 -8.68 -27.01
C GLY A 228 -0.39 -8.32 -25.64
N VAL A 229 0.25 -8.74 -24.54
CA VAL A 229 -0.13 -8.34 -23.18
C VAL A 229 0.74 -7.18 -22.71
N ASP A 230 0.15 -6.01 -22.47
CA ASP A 230 0.83 -4.88 -21.82
C ASP A 230 0.75 -5.03 -20.29
N LEU A 231 1.80 -5.63 -19.71
CA LEU A 231 1.88 -5.89 -18.26
C LEU A 231 1.89 -4.61 -17.43
N ASN A 232 2.39 -3.49 -17.96
CA ASN A 232 2.39 -2.21 -17.24
C ASN A 232 0.96 -1.64 -17.18
N ALA A 233 0.24 -1.62 -18.31
CA ALA A 233 -1.14 -1.18 -18.34
C ALA A 233 -2.07 -2.10 -17.52
N LEU A 234 -1.79 -3.41 -17.54
CA LEU A 234 -2.50 -4.41 -16.73
C LEU A 234 -2.28 -4.17 -15.23
N GLY A 235 -1.03 -3.94 -14.80
CA GLY A 235 -0.69 -3.63 -13.40
C GLY A 235 -1.41 -2.39 -12.88
N LYS A 236 -1.42 -1.30 -13.67
CA LYS A 236 -2.19 -0.08 -13.34
C LYS A 236 -3.69 -0.35 -13.15
N ARG A 237 -4.28 -1.18 -14.02
CA ARG A 237 -5.70 -1.58 -13.92
C ARG A 237 -5.96 -2.39 -12.65
N MET A 238 -5.10 -3.37 -12.37
CA MET A 238 -5.18 -4.24 -11.19
C MET A 238 -5.06 -3.43 -9.90
N ARG A 239 -4.05 -2.57 -9.78
CA ARG A 239 -3.84 -1.79 -8.56
C ARG A 239 -5.01 -0.85 -8.26
N ARG A 240 -5.53 -0.14 -9.27
CA ARG A 240 -6.72 0.70 -9.09
C ARG A 240 -7.90 -0.12 -8.57
N ARG A 241 -8.14 -1.31 -9.13
CA ARG A 241 -9.23 -2.18 -8.69
C ARG A 241 -8.98 -2.71 -7.28
N PHE A 242 -7.75 -3.09 -6.96
CA PHE A 242 -7.34 -3.58 -5.65
C PHE A 242 -7.56 -2.51 -4.56
N LYS A 243 -7.12 -1.27 -4.78
CA LYS A 243 -7.34 -0.14 -3.87
C LYS A 243 -8.84 0.08 -3.58
N GLN A 244 -9.68 0.01 -4.62
CA GLN A 244 -11.13 0.09 -4.47
C GLN A 244 -11.68 -1.08 -3.65
N LEU A 245 -11.24 -2.31 -3.94
CA LEU A 245 -11.69 -3.50 -3.22
C LEU A 245 -11.36 -3.40 -1.74
N ILE A 246 -10.11 -3.08 -1.39
CA ILE A 246 -9.66 -3.00 0.01
C ILE A 246 -10.48 -1.98 0.81
N ALA A 247 -10.87 -0.85 0.21
CA ALA A 247 -11.71 0.15 0.87
C ALA A 247 -13.12 -0.39 1.24
N ASP A 248 -13.60 -1.41 0.54
CA ASP A 248 -14.94 -1.99 0.71
C ASP A 248 -14.97 -3.23 1.63
N GLU A 249 -13.88 -3.55 2.33
CA GLU A 249 -13.77 -4.73 3.20
C GLU A 249 -14.17 -6.04 2.49
N PRO A 250 -13.42 -6.46 1.46
CA PRO A 250 -13.83 -7.50 0.53
C PRO A 250 -13.99 -8.87 1.21
N ARG A 251 -13.40 -9.08 2.40
CA ARG A 251 -13.64 -10.27 3.24
C ARG A 251 -15.13 -10.52 3.49
N THR A 252 -15.95 -9.48 3.53
CA THR A 252 -17.40 -9.58 3.81
C THR A 252 -18.18 -10.27 2.68
N LYS A 253 -17.60 -10.36 1.48
CA LYS A 253 -18.21 -11.01 0.30
C LYS A 253 -17.81 -12.47 0.16
N VAL A 254 -16.70 -12.88 0.78
CA VAL A 254 -16.13 -14.23 0.63
C VAL A 254 -17.15 -15.34 0.89
N PRO A 255 -17.99 -15.32 1.94
CA PRO A 255 -18.97 -16.39 2.16
C PRO A 255 -19.92 -16.64 0.98
N SER A 256 -20.26 -15.60 0.20
CA SER A 256 -21.10 -15.70 -0.99
C SER A 256 -20.36 -16.04 -2.29
N GLU A 257 -19.04 -16.20 -2.25
CA GLU A 257 -18.19 -16.54 -3.40
C GLU A 257 -17.60 -17.95 -3.29
N THR A 258 -18.30 -18.88 -2.61
CA THR A 258 -17.79 -20.24 -2.31
C THR A 258 -18.48 -21.38 -3.07
N ASP A 259 -19.43 -21.06 -3.95
CA ASP A 259 -20.24 -22.04 -4.67
C ASP A 259 -19.47 -22.72 -5.80
N ALA A 260 -18.85 -21.93 -6.69
CA ALA A 260 -18.12 -22.40 -7.86
C ALA A 260 -16.86 -21.54 -8.11
N ALA A 261 -15.90 -22.10 -8.84
CA ALA A 261 -14.71 -21.38 -9.29
C ALA A 261 -15.09 -20.29 -10.29
N ALA A 262 -14.22 -19.28 -10.45
CA ALA A 262 -14.42 -18.23 -11.43
C ALA A 262 -14.39 -18.81 -12.85
N GLU A 263 -15.35 -18.41 -13.68
CA GLU A 263 -15.35 -18.79 -15.11
C GLU A 263 -14.32 -17.95 -15.88
N LEU A 264 -13.49 -18.62 -16.67
CA LEU A 264 -12.48 -18.01 -17.50
C LEU A 264 -12.92 -18.00 -18.98
N PRO A 265 -12.38 -17.08 -19.82
CA PRO A 265 -12.71 -17.04 -21.25
C PRO A 265 -12.02 -18.13 -22.09
N CYS A 266 -11.07 -18.84 -21.49
CA CYS A 266 -10.53 -20.15 -21.88
C CYS A 266 -11.00 -21.17 -20.84
#